data_AF-A0AB39N0B4-F1
#
_entry.id   AF-A0AB39N0B4-F1
#
_cell.length_a   1.000
_cell.length_b   1.000
_cell.length_c   1.000
_cell.angle_alpha   90.00
_cell.angle_beta   90.00
_cell.angle_gamma   90.00
#
_symmetry.space_group_name_H-M   'P 1'
#
loop_
_entity.id
_entity.type
_entity.pdbx_description
1 polymer ?
#
loop_
_entity_poly.entity_id
_entity_poly.type
_entity_poly.pdbx_seq_one_letter_code
_entity_poly.pdbx_strand_id
1 'polypeptide(L)'
;MTHLPVPTAAVFDVAAAVGTDPLTLADLLRVANTPGFDRWQEQIRRTGGCSNPIHLQGSTVTREAKTGDVLYSYSTDQEPGGRLRVACGNRRASRCPACAWTYAGDVYHLIRAGITGDSRMGIPGRVRHHPGVFATLTAPSFGPVHNRPASGRCRCGVQHPAHDPVLGTALDPESYDYAGAVLWNNHAGDLWRRFTIYLRREVAARAGITQAALRETCRVSFGKVAEFQKRGAVHFHAVVRLDGPEGPDAPPPAWATVALLEAAIRAAAARVAVPVPSAGAFAGRVLRWGSQVDVQPIGGMDGVELTDQAVASYVAKYATKAAEATETVDRRIGELSELDKLALPAHTRRLIEACRDLDDAYPDRLLWRWAHMLGFRGHFMTKSRAYSTTLTERRQVRADYRARQERRERGLPDPDDTEGSTLTLAHWTYAGHGHSPGESWLAATIARDIRLNRETAREALTELQDRETAGEW
;
A
#
# COMPACT_ATOMS: atom_id res chain seq x y z
N MET A 1 -9.06 9.35 -37.30
CA MET A 1 -8.33 8.21 -37.88
C MET A 1 -6.96 8.70 -38.27
N THR A 2 -5.96 8.45 -37.43
CA THR A 2 -4.56 8.82 -37.69
C THR A 2 -4.00 7.83 -38.70
N HIS A 3 -3.57 8.29 -39.87
CA HIS A 3 -2.85 7.44 -40.83
C HIS A 3 -1.58 6.93 -40.17
N LEU A 4 -1.50 5.61 -39.95
CA LEU A 4 -0.25 4.98 -39.54
C LEU A 4 0.73 5.05 -40.71
N PRO A 5 1.99 5.47 -40.50
CA PRO A 5 2.99 5.61 -41.56
C PRO A 5 3.51 4.28 -42.12
N VAL A 6 2.98 3.13 -41.63
CA VAL A 6 3.41 1.78 -42.02
C VAL A 6 2.15 0.91 -42.28
N PRO A 7 2.07 0.16 -43.39
CA PRO A 7 0.97 -0.76 -43.64
C PRO A 7 0.87 -1.81 -42.53
N THR A 8 -0.33 -2.07 -42.00
CA THR A 8 -0.53 -3.01 -40.88
C THR A 8 0.07 -4.40 -41.17
N ALA A 9 0.01 -4.87 -42.42
CA ALA A 9 0.61 -6.12 -42.88
C ALA A 9 2.14 -6.18 -42.66
N ALA A 10 2.86 -5.05 -42.77
CA ALA A 10 4.32 -4.99 -42.67
C ALA A 10 4.83 -5.03 -41.21
N VAL A 11 3.96 -4.86 -40.22
CA VAL A 11 4.32 -4.89 -38.78
C VAL A 11 3.86 -6.16 -38.07
N PHE A 12 3.09 -7.04 -38.71
CA PHE A 12 2.59 -8.27 -38.06
C PHE A 12 3.72 -9.22 -37.63
N ASP A 13 4.62 -9.56 -38.54
CA ASP A 13 5.70 -10.51 -38.25
C ASP A 13 6.67 -9.97 -37.19
N VAL A 14 6.95 -8.67 -37.26
CA VAL A 14 7.80 -7.98 -36.27
C VAL A 14 7.09 -7.89 -34.91
N ALA A 15 5.79 -7.59 -34.88
CA ALA A 15 5.01 -7.50 -33.66
C ALA A 15 4.97 -8.86 -32.93
N ALA A 16 4.75 -9.93 -33.68
CA ALA A 16 4.83 -11.30 -33.16
C ALA A 16 6.23 -11.63 -32.59
N ALA A 17 7.30 -11.28 -33.31
CA ALA A 17 8.67 -11.54 -32.88
C ALA A 17 9.05 -10.80 -31.58
N VAL A 18 8.51 -9.59 -31.36
CA VAL A 18 8.75 -8.80 -30.13
C VAL A 18 7.68 -9.00 -29.05
N GLY A 19 6.74 -9.94 -29.26
CA GLY A 19 5.73 -10.31 -28.29
C GLY A 19 4.67 -9.25 -28.01
N THR A 20 4.23 -8.51 -29.03
CA THR A 20 3.19 -7.47 -28.92
C THR A 20 2.22 -7.52 -30.09
N ASP A 21 1.12 -6.75 -30.02
CA ASP A 21 0.18 -6.64 -31.13
C ASP A 21 0.62 -5.55 -32.13
N PRO A 22 0.19 -5.63 -33.41
CA PRO A 22 0.63 -4.68 -34.45
C PRO A 22 0.27 -3.22 -34.17
N LEU A 23 -0.82 -2.94 -33.46
CA LEU A 23 -1.20 -1.56 -33.12
C LEU A 23 -0.25 -1.00 -32.07
N THR A 24 0.09 -1.80 -31.06
CA THR A 24 1.09 -1.42 -30.05
C THR A 24 2.47 -1.21 -30.68
N LEU A 25 2.91 -2.08 -31.60
CA LEU A 25 4.19 -1.91 -32.30
C LEU A 25 4.20 -0.65 -33.16
N ALA A 26 3.14 -0.40 -33.93
CA ALA A 26 3.07 0.79 -34.79
C ALA A 26 3.06 2.08 -33.96
N ASP A 27 2.35 2.09 -32.82
CA ASP A 27 2.35 3.20 -31.88
C ASP A 27 3.72 3.38 -31.19
N LEU A 28 4.41 2.31 -30.84
CA LEU A 28 5.76 2.34 -30.30
C LEU A 28 6.72 3.00 -31.30
N LEU A 29 6.70 2.57 -32.56
CA LEU A 29 7.54 3.15 -33.61
C LEU A 29 7.21 4.63 -33.82
N ARG A 30 5.93 5.01 -33.77
CA ARG A 30 5.51 6.42 -33.81
C ARG A 30 6.10 7.20 -32.64
N VAL A 31 6.01 6.70 -31.41
CA VAL A 31 6.55 7.38 -30.21
C VAL A 31 8.06 7.55 -30.32
N ALA A 32 8.78 6.50 -30.70
CA ALA A 32 10.24 6.51 -30.83
C ALA A 32 10.74 7.49 -31.91
N ASN A 33 9.94 7.74 -32.95
CA ASN A 33 10.26 8.69 -34.03
C ASN A 33 9.64 10.08 -33.81
N THR A 34 8.94 10.33 -32.69
CA THR A 34 8.34 11.63 -32.42
C THR A 34 9.44 12.62 -31.93
N PRO A 35 9.47 13.86 -32.44
CA PRO A 35 10.35 14.89 -31.89
C PRO A 35 10.20 15.03 -30.37
N GLY A 36 11.32 15.10 -29.65
CA GLY A 36 11.32 15.15 -28.18
C GLY A 36 11.23 13.79 -27.49
N PHE A 37 11.46 12.68 -28.20
CA PHE A 37 11.49 11.33 -27.61
C PHE A 37 12.46 11.21 -26.42
N ASP A 38 13.67 11.75 -26.51
CA ASP A 38 14.65 11.71 -25.41
C ASP A 38 14.12 12.44 -24.16
N ARG A 39 13.47 13.59 -24.37
CA ARG A 39 12.83 14.35 -23.30
C ARG A 39 11.65 13.58 -22.70
N TRP A 40 10.87 12.88 -23.53
CA TRP A 40 9.82 11.99 -23.08
C TRP A 40 10.39 10.85 -22.21
N GLN A 41 11.47 10.19 -22.66
CA GLN A 41 12.15 9.14 -21.91
C GLN A 41 12.66 9.67 -20.56
N GLU A 42 13.24 10.88 -20.54
CA GLU A 42 13.68 11.53 -19.32
C GLU A 42 12.51 11.74 -18.34
N GLN A 43 11.38 12.27 -18.81
CA GLN A 43 10.17 12.42 -17.98
C GLN A 43 9.74 11.06 -17.40
N ILE A 44 9.69 10.00 -18.22
CA ILE A 44 9.30 8.67 -17.74
C ILE A 44 10.28 8.13 -16.71
N ARG A 45 11.60 8.28 -16.93
CA ARG A 45 12.64 7.91 -15.96
C ARG A 45 12.48 8.66 -14.64
N ARG A 46 12.15 9.97 -14.68
CA ARG A 46 11.87 10.78 -13.47
C ARG A 46 10.65 10.30 -12.69
N THR A 47 9.65 9.72 -13.37
CA THR A 47 8.51 9.05 -12.68
C THR A 47 8.84 7.67 -12.13
N GLY A 48 10.05 7.15 -12.38
CA GLY A 48 10.47 5.79 -12.02
C GLY A 48 9.91 4.71 -12.96
N GLY A 49 9.48 5.08 -14.18
CA GLY A 49 8.77 4.16 -15.08
C GLY A 49 7.30 3.95 -14.68
N CYS A 50 6.61 5.01 -14.27
CA CYS A 50 5.21 4.92 -13.87
C CYS A 50 4.33 4.39 -15.00
N SER A 51 3.49 3.39 -14.73
CA SER A 51 2.61 2.77 -15.74
C SER A 51 1.38 3.60 -16.11
N ASN A 52 1.02 4.59 -15.30
CA ASN A 52 -0.16 5.42 -15.54
C ASN A 52 0.06 6.86 -15.01
N PRO A 53 1.05 7.61 -15.50
CA PRO A 53 1.43 8.91 -14.95
C PRO A 53 0.29 9.92 -15.06
N ILE A 54 0.26 10.90 -14.16
CA ILE A 54 -0.64 12.03 -14.27
C ILE A 54 -0.01 13.07 -15.19
N HIS A 55 -0.81 13.65 -16.08
CA HIS A 55 -0.39 14.72 -16.98
C HIS A 55 -0.77 16.06 -16.37
N LEU A 56 0.20 16.97 -16.35
CA LEU A 56 0.02 18.36 -15.94
C LEU A 56 0.36 19.29 -17.11
N GLN A 57 -0.41 20.35 -17.23
CA GLN A 57 -0.18 21.46 -18.15
C GLN A 57 0.00 22.76 -17.38
N GLY A 58 0.98 23.55 -17.76
CA GLY A 58 1.20 24.86 -17.18
C GLY A 58 2.67 25.25 -17.09
N SER A 59 2.98 26.11 -16.14
CA SER A 59 4.27 26.78 -16.06
C SER A 59 4.66 27.09 -14.63
N THR A 60 5.96 27.32 -14.43
CA THR A 60 6.51 27.84 -13.19
C THR A 60 7.58 28.88 -13.48
N VAL A 61 7.63 29.91 -12.66
CA VAL A 61 8.65 30.96 -12.70
C VAL A 61 9.19 31.15 -11.30
N THR A 62 10.50 31.03 -11.14
CA THR A 62 11.21 31.35 -9.90
C THR A 62 11.92 32.69 -10.08
N ARG A 63 11.65 33.62 -9.16
CA ARG A 63 12.23 34.95 -9.12
C ARG A 63 13.06 35.15 -7.87
N GLU A 64 14.07 36.00 -7.95
CA GLU A 64 14.71 36.54 -6.75
C GLU A 64 13.71 37.45 -6.03
N ALA A 65 13.52 37.26 -4.72
CA ALA A 65 12.41 37.89 -4.00
C ALA A 65 12.60 39.41 -3.82
N LYS A 66 13.85 39.90 -3.79
CA LYS A 66 14.15 41.33 -3.58
C LYS A 66 14.08 42.14 -4.87
N THR A 67 14.72 41.66 -5.92
CA THR A 67 14.82 42.35 -7.22
C THR A 67 13.63 42.04 -8.13
N GLY A 68 13.02 40.87 -7.96
CA GLY A 68 12.00 40.34 -8.88
C GLY A 68 12.59 39.69 -10.13
N ASP A 69 13.91 39.60 -10.25
CA ASP A 69 14.59 39.04 -11.42
C ASP A 69 14.24 37.58 -11.64
N VAL A 70 14.01 37.18 -12.90
CA VAL A 70 13.68 35.79 -13.23
C VAL A 70 14.95 34.96 -13.19
N LEU A 71 15.03 34.07 -12.20
CA LEU A 71 16.12 33.12 -12.06
C LEU A 71 15.87 31.85 -12.88
N TYR A 72 14.60 31.45 -13.00
CA TYR A 72 14.22 30.25 -13.73
C TYR A 72 12.78 30.38 -14.24
N SER A 73 12.53 29.87 -15.44
CA SER A 73 11.19 29.71 -15.98
C SER A 73 11.05 28.38 -16.72
N TYR A 74 9.86 27.82 -16.66
CA TYR A 74 9.51 26.55 -17.27
C TYR A 74 8.07 26.59 -17.75
N SER A 75 7.81 26.06 -18.94
CA SER A 75 6.46 25.85 -19.47
C SER A 75 6.37 24.48 -20.13
N THR A 76 5.21 23.84 -20.01
CA THR A 76 4.91 22.59 -20.72
C THR A 76 4.73 22.78 -22.23
N ASP A 77 4.67 24.01 -22.74
CA ASP A 77 4.49 24.28 -24.18
C ASP A 77 5.61 23.67 -25.03
N GLN A 78 6.81 23.51 -24.44
CA GLN A 78 7.98 22.92 -25.09
C GLN A 78 8.17 21.44 -24.73
N GLU A 79 7.25 20.84 -23.97
CA GLU A 79 7.35 19.44 -23.58
C GLU A 79 6.66 18.51 -24.60
N PRO A 80 7.12 17.25 -24.73
CA PRO A 80 6.49 16.26 -25.60
C PRO A 80 5.01 16.04 -25.27
N GLY A 81 4.15 16.45 -26.22
CA GLY A 81 2.70 16.40 -26.08
C GLY A 81 2.13 17.50 -25.17
N GLY A 82 2.86 18.61 -25.01
CA GLY A 82 2.43 19.79 -24.28
C GLY A 82 2.14 19.50 -22.80
N ARG A 83 2.88 18.58 -22.18
CA ARG A 83 2.54 18.07 -20.84
C ARG A 83 3.76 17.59 -20.05
N LEU A 84 3.70 17.79 -18.74
CA LEU A 84 4.60 17.20 -17.75
C LEU A 84 3.97 15.92 -17.18
N ARG A 85 4.74 14.84 -17.13
CA ARG A 85 4.32 13.57 -16.52
C ARG A 85 4.82 13.46 -15.09
N VAL A 86 3.91 13.24 -14.15
CA VAL A 86 4.22 12.99 -12.73
C VAL A 86 3.76 11.60 -12.31
N ALA A 87 4.49 10.97 -11.39
CA ALA A 87 4.17 9.63 -10.91
C ALA A 87 2.78 9.57 -10.28
N CYS A 88 1.99 8.53 -10.58
CA CYS A 88 0.60 8.43 -10.12
C CYS A 88 0.42 8.19 -8.62
N GLY A 89 1.49 7.76 -7.93
CA GLY A 89 1.45 7.46 -6.49
C GLY A 89 0.53 6.30 -6.10
N ASN A 90 0.04 5.52 -7.06
CA ASN A 90 -0.82 4.38 -6.79
C ASN A 90 -0.03 3.27 -6.07
N ARG A 91 -0.56 2.82 -4.93
CA ARG A 91 0.09 1.80 -4.08
C ARG A 91 -0.03 0.36 -4.61
N ARG A 92 -0.89 0.13 -5.61
CA ARG A 92 -1.23 -1.21 -6.10
C ARG A 92 -0.29 -1.64 -7.20
N ALA A 93 0.35 -2.79 -7.03
CA ALA A 93 1.31 -3.32 -7.98
C ALA A 93 0.66 -3.66 -9.33
N SER A 94 -0.59 -4.14 -9.36
CA SER A 94 -1.36 -4.35 -10.60
C SER A 94 -1.49 -3.08 -11.46
N ARG A 95 -1.63 -1.92 -10.81
CA ARG A 95 -1.90 -0.64 -11.46
C ARG A 95 -0.64 0.08 -11.87
N CYS A 96 0.37 0.04 -11.01
CA CYS A 96 1.64 0.68 -11.26
C CYS A 96 2.71 0.01 -10.37
N PRO A 97 3.44 -1.00 -10.89
CA PRO A 97 4.50 -1.67 -10.15
C PRO A 97 5.55 -0.69 -9.61
N ALA A 98 5.92 0.32 -10.40
CA ALA A 98 6.91 1.33 -10.02
C ALA A 98 6.49 2.16 -8.80
N CYS A 99 5.30 2.77 -8.83
CA CYS A 99 4.81 3.57 -7.70
C CYS A 99 4.50 2.70 -6.47
N ALA A 100 3.97 1.50 -6.69
CA ALA A 100 3.70 0.54 -5.63
C ALA A 100 4.99 0.13 -4.90
N TRP A 101 6.09 -0.09 -5.63
CA TRP A 101 7.39 -0.40 -5.05
C TRP A 101 7.88 0.72 -4.12
N THR A 102 7.81 1.99 -4.57
CA THR A 102 8.18 3.15 -3.73
C THR A 102 7.30 3.24 -2.49
N TYR A 103 5.98 3.02 -2.63
CA TYR A 103 5.05 2.99 -1.51
C TYR A 103 5.38 1.86 -0.51
N ALA A 104 5.68 0.65 -1.00
CA ALA A 104 6.11 -0.47 -0.16
C ALA A 104 7.37 -0.12 0.64
N GLY A 105 8.37 0.49 -0.01
CA GLY A 105 9.58 0.96 0.64
C GLY A 105 9.30 1.97 1.75
N ASP A 106 8.39 2.92 1.51
CA ASP A 106 8.00 3.86 2.56
C ASP A 106 7.30 3.18 3.74
N VAL A 107 6.39 2.25 3.48
CA VAL A 107 5.72 1.50 4.56
C VAL A 107 6.70 0.61 5.31
N TYR A 108 7.64 -0.03 4.61
CA TYR A 108 8.74 -0.77 5.23
C TYR A 108 9.50 0.09 6.23
N HIS A 109 9.98 1.25 5.79
CA HIS A 109 10.78 2.11 6.65
C HIS A 109 9.96 2.68 7.82
N LEU A 110 8.68 3.03 7.60
CA LEU A 110 7.79 3.46 8.66
C LEU A 110 7.60 2.39 9.73
N ILE A 111 7.30 1.16 9.32
CA ILE A 111 7.10 0.03 10.24
C ILE A 111 8.40 -0.30 10.97
N ARG A 112 9.51 -0.43 10.23
CA ARG A 112 10.83 -0.73 10.77
C ARG A 112 11.27 0.30 11.80
N ALA A 113 11.12 1.59 11.52
CA ALA A 113 11.48 2.64 12.47
C ALA A 113 10.73 2.48 13.81
N GLY A 114 9.45 2.06 13.77
CA GLY A 114 8.69 1.75 14.98
C GLY A 114 9.03 0.41 15.65
N ILE A 115 9.95 -0.39 15.12
CA ILE A 115 10.42 -1.63 15.74
C ILE A 115 11.86 -1.46 16.23
N THR A 116 12.76 -1.01 15.35
CA THR A 116 14.20 -0.93 15.61
C THR A 116 14.69 0.47 15.98
N GLY A 117 13.86 1.49 15.80
CA GLY A 117 14.31 2.88 15.75
C GLY A 117 14.89 3.26 14.37
N ASP A 118 14.90 4.56 14.09
CA ASP A 118 15.60 5.20 12.98
C ASP A 118 15.77 6.70 13.32
N SER A 119 17.00 7.12 13.63
CA SER A 119 17.30 8.51 14.01
C SER A 119 16.96 9.52 12.91
N ARG A 120 17.04 9.11 11.63
CA ARG A 120 16.65 9.94 10.48
C ARG A 120 15.14 10.15 10.40
N MET A 121 14.37 9.37 11.16
CA MET A 121 12.91 9.49 11.29
C MET A 121 12.50 9.97 12.69
N GLY A 122 13.46 10.44 13.49
CA GLY A 122 13.22 10.90 14.86
C GLY A 122 12.78 9.80 15.81
N ILE A 123 13.09 8.53 15.55
CA ILE A 123 12.73 7.41 16.44
C ILE A 123 14.00 6.82 17.07
N PRO A 124 14.15 6.85 18.41
CA PRO A 124 15.34 6.36 19.08
C PRO A 124 15.46 4.84 19.00
N GLY A 125 16.69 4.32 18.97
CA GLY A 125 16.97 2.88 18.93
C GLY A 125 16.47 2.10 20.15
N ARG A 126 16.19 2.79 21.26
CA ARG A 126 15.72 2.16 22.51
C ARG A 126 14.36 1.48 22.39
N VAL A 127 13.56 1.83 21.37
CA VAL A 127 12.24 1.23 21.12
C VAL A 127 12.32 -0.28 20.89
N ARG A 128 13.49 -0.82 20.50
CA ARG A 128 13.73 -2.27 20.40
C ARG A 128 13.54 -3.02 21.72
N HIS A 129 13.66 -2.32 22.85
CA HIS A 129 13.53 -2.88 24.20
C HIS A 129 12.13 -2.66 24.78
N HIS A 130 11.24 -1.95 24.08
CA HIS A 130 9.89 -1.73 24.53
C HIS A 130 9.04 -2.99 24.24
N PRO A 131 8.11 -3.39 25.13
CA PRO A 131 7.26 -4.55 24.91
C PRO A 131 6.47 -4.39 23.61
N GLY A 132 6.77 -5.24 22.64
CA GLY A 132 6.20 -5.22 21.31
C GLY A 132 5.72 -6.59 20.89
N VAL A 133 4.59 -6.63 20.18
CA VAL A 133 4.05 -7.86 19.58
C VAL A 133 3.61 -7.61 18.15
N PHE A 134 3.70 -8.65 17.34
CA PHE A 134 3.04 -8.77 16.06
C PHE A 134 1.72 -9.51 16.26
N ALA A 135 0.60 -8.82 16.04
CA ALA A 135 -0.75 -9.35 16.20
C ALA A 135 -1.46 -9.49 14.86
N THR A 136 -2.13 -10.62 14.66
CA THR A 136 -3.01 -10.87 13.51
C THR A 136 -4.45 -11.04 13.97
N LEU A 137 -5.33 -10.15 13.52
CA LEU A 137 -6.78 -10.17 13.78
C LEU A 137 -7.51 -10.57 12.50
N THR A 138 -8.27 -11.66 12.55
CA THR A 138 -8.92 -12.25 11.36
C THR A 138 -10.44 -12.09 11.36
N ALA A 139 -11.02 -12.16 10.17
CA ALA A 139 -12.46 -12.27 10.00
C ALA A 139 -13.00 -13.60 10.56
N PRO A 140 -14.26 -13.66 11.01
CA PRO A 140 -14.93 -14.94 11.26
C PRO A 140 -15.09 -15.75 9.95
N SER A 141 -15.63 -16.95 10.08
CA SER A 141 -16.07 -17.74 8.93
C SER A 141 -17.45 -17.24 8.47
N PHE A 142 -17.66 -17.19 7.15
CA PHE A 142 -18.97 -16.90 6.52
C PHE A 142 -19.55 -18.15 5.82
N GLY A 143 -18.90 -19.29 6.02
CA GLY A 143 -19.19 -20.54 5.31
C GLY A 143 -17.88 -21.28 5.02
N PRO A 144 -17.95 -22.60 4.79
CA PRO A 144 -16.77 -23.39 4.50
C PRO A 144 -16.20 -23.02 3.12
N VAL A 145 -14.87 -22.90 3.03
CA VAL A 145 -14.15 -22.58 1.79
C VAL A 145 -13.12 -23.66 1.47
N HIS A 146 -12.75 -23.77 0.20
CA HIS A 146 -11.60 -24.56 -0.24
C HIS A 146 -10.32 -24.03 0.41
N ASN A 147 -9.53 -24.92 1.03
CA ASN A 147 -8.32 -24.58 1.76
C ASN A 147 -7.29 -25.71 1.72
N ARG A 148 -6.11 -25.48 2.33
CA ARG A 148 -5.03 -26.46 2.48
C ARG A 148 -4.76 -26.73 3.97
N PRO A 149 -5.52 -27.63 4.62
CA PRO A 149 -5.31 -27.94 6.02
C PRO A 149 -4.03 -28.75 6.22
N ALA A 150 -3.46 -28.74 7.43
CA ALA A 150 -2.27 -29.51 7.77
C ALA A 150 -2.46 -31.03 7.60
N SER A 151 -3.70 -31.51 7.70
CA SER A 151 -4.10 -32.89 7.38
C SER A 151 -3.92 -33.28 5.90
N GLY A 152 -3.58 -32.34 5.01
CA GLY A 152 -3.31 -32.58 3.59
C GLY A 152 -4.55 -32.57 2.70
N ARG A 153 -5.74 -32.93 3.20
CA ARG A 153 -6.98 -33.03 2.40
C ARG A 153 -8.00 -31.95 2.76
N CYS A 154 -8.47 -31.22 1.75
CA CYS A 154 -9.57 -30.26 1.90
C CYS A 154 -10.89 -30.98 2.21
N ARG A 155 -11.87 -30.26 2.78
CA ARG A 155 -13.19 -30.80 3.09
C ARG A 155 -13.96 -31.28 1.84
N CYS A 156 -13.64 -30.77 0.65
CA CYS A 156 -14.16 -31.31 -0.61
C CYS A 156 -13.59 -32.70 -0.98
N GLY A 157 -12.65 -33.23 -0.20
CA GLY A 157 -11.99 -34.51 -0.46
C GLY A 157 -10.74 -34.40 -1.33
N VAL A 158 -10.41 -33.24 -1.89
CA VAL A 158 -9.26 -33.04 -2.78
C VAL A 158 -8.06 -32.48 -2.02
N GLN A 159 -6.84 -32.87 -2.42
CA GLN A 159 -5.60 -32.23 -1.99
C GLN A 159 -5.24 -31.14 -3.00
N HIS A 160 -5.41 -29.88 -2.62
CA HIS A 160 -5.16 -28.75 -3.50
C HIS A 160 -3.66 -28.35 -3.52
N PRO A 161 -3.06 -28.12 -4.70
CA PRO A 161 -1.75 -27.47 -4.79
C PRO A 161 -1.81 -26.01 -4.31
N ALA A 162 -0.65 -25.39 -4.03
CA ALA A 162 -0.58 -24.03 -3.45
C ALA A 162 -1.27 -22.95 -4.30
N HIS A 163 -1.26 -23.14 -5.63
CA HIS A 163 -1.78 -22.22 -6.63
C HIS A 163 -3.11 -22.68 -7.24
N ASP A 164 -3.81 -23.62 -6.62
CA ASP A 164 -5.12 -24.03 -7.09
C ASP A 164 -6.11 -22.83 -7.04
N PRO A 165 -6.74 -22.48 -8.18
CA PRO A 165 -7.64 -21.32 -8.27
C PRO A 165 -8.90 -21.47 -7.42
N VAL A 166 -9.31 -22.69 -7.03
CA VAL A 166 -10.49 -22.84 -6.17
C VAL A 166 -10.20 -22.44 -4.72
N LEU A 167 -8.94 -22.31 -4.31
CA LEU A 167 -8.59 -21.98 -2.92
C LEU A 167 -9.15 -20.62 -2.49
N GLY A 168 -9.90 -20.63 -1.39
CA GLY A 168 -10.60 -19.46 -0.85
C GLY A 168 -12.03 -19.32 -1.35
N THR A 169 -12.44 -20.06 -2.38
CA THR A 169 -13.83 -20.08 -2.85
C THR A 169 -14.71 -20.92 -1.93
N ALA A 170 -16.00 -20.59 -1.86
CA ALA A 170 -16.98 -21.34 -1.07
C ALA A 170 -17.10 -22.79 -1.55
N LEU A 171 -17.15 -23.75 -0.60
CA LEU A 171 -17.44 -25.16 -0.93
C LEU A 171 -18.86 -25.32 -1.47
N ASP A 172 -19.80 -24.62 -0.86
CA ASP A 172 -21.17 -24.48 -1.33
C ASP A 172 -21.44 -22.97 -1.53
N PRO A 173 -21.45 -22.49 -2.78
CA PRO A 173 -21.76 -21.10 -3.08
C PRO A 173 -23.16 -20.67 -2.66
N GLU A 174 -24.15 -21.56 -2.60
CA GLU A 174 -25.53 -21.18 -2.25
C GLU A 174 -25.69 -20.91 -0.74
N SER A 175 -24.93 -21.63 0.10
CA SER A 175 -25.01 -21.48 1.55
C SER A 175 -24.03 -20.45 2.14
N TYR A 176 -23.13 -19.88 1.35
CA TYR A 176 -22.10 -18.94 1.84
C TYR A 176 -22.70 -17.56 2.14
N ASP A 177 -22.43 -16.99 3.32
CA ASP A 177 -22.92 -15.67 3.74
C ASP A 177 -22.12 -14.53 3.10
N TYR A 178 -22.35 -14.30 1.81
CA TYR A 178 -21.74 -13.21 1.05
C TYR A 178 -22.07 -11.83 1.65
N ALA A 179 -23.32 -11.63 2.09
CA ALA A 179 -23.73 -10.39 2.72
C ALA A 179 -22.93 -10.12 4.01
N GLY A 180 -22.73 -11.13 4.85
CA GLY A 180 -21.92 -11.03 6.06
C GLY A 180 -20.46 -10.76 5.77
N ALA A 181 -19.89 -11.40 4.75
CA ALA A 181 -18.51 -11.16 4.32
C ALA A 181 -18.28 -9.71 3.85
N VAL A 182 -19.20 -9.18 3.04
CA VAL A 182 -19.14 -7.80 2.54
C VAL A 182 -19.36 -6.78 3.66
N LEU A 183 -20.36 -6.99 4.52
CA LEU A 183 -20.60 -6.13 5.68
C LEU A 183 -19.41 -6.15 6.64
N TRP A 184 -18.78 -7.31 6.87
CA TRP A 184 -17.55 -7.42 7.64
C TRP A 184 -16.44 -6.54 7.07
N ASN A 185 -16.16 -6.67 5.76
CA ASN A 185 -15.15 -5.86 5.10
C ASN A 185 -15.43 -4.36 5.20
N ASN A 186 -16.69 -3.93 4.99
CA ASN A 186 -17.08 -2.52 5.08
C ASN A 186 -16.90 -1.94 6.49
N HIS A 187 -17.18 -2.75 7.51
CA HIS A 187 -17.07 -2.38 8.92
C HIS A 187 -15.71 -2.70 9.55
N ALA A 188 -14.75 -3.26 8.82
CA ALA A 188 -13.42 -3.61 9.35
C ALA A 188 -12.73 -2.42 10.04
N GLY A 189 -12.92 -1.19 9.53
CA GLY A 189 -12.46 0.03 10.19
C GLY A 189 -13.13 0.31 11.55
N ASP A 190 -14.43 0.07 11.66
CA ASP A 190 -15.20 0.23 12.91
C ASP A 190 -14.75 -0.79 13.97
N LEU A 191 -14.50 -2.03 13.54
CA LEU A 191 -13.97 -3.11 14.38
C LEU A 191 -12.59 -2.77 14.91
N TRP A 192 -11.70 -2.28 14.05
CA TRP A 192 -10.37 -1.79 14.48
C TRP A 192 -10.48 -0.63 15.47
N ARG A 193 -11.35 0.35 15.20
CA ARG A 193 -11.56 1.48 16.11
C ARG A 193 -11.97 0.97 17.50
N ARG A 194 -12.97 0.09 17.59
CA ARG A 194 -13.41 -0.51 18.88
C ARG A 194 -12.30 -1.34 19.52
N PHE A 195 -11.55 -2.12 18.74
CA PHE A 195 -10.39 -2.88 19.23
C PHE A 195 -9.39 -1.97 19.94
N THR A 196 -8.96 -0.87 19.32
CA THR A 196 -7.97 0.03 19.94
C THR A 196 -8.50 0.75 21.18
N ILE A 197 -9.81 0.98 21.28
CA ILE A 197 -10.45 1.51 22.49
C ILE A 197 -10.40 0.46 23.61
N TYR A 198 -10.82 -0.77 23.34
CA TYR A 198 -10.80 -1.84 24.33
C TYR A 198 -9.38 -2.23 24.73
N LEU A 199 -8.42 -2.26 23.81
CA LEU A 199 -7.03 -2.55 24.12
C LEU A 199 -6.48 -1.62 25.20
N ARG A 200 -6.73 -0.31 25.10
CA ARG A 200 -6.31 0.64 26.15
C ARG A 200 -7.01 0.40 27.48
N ARG A 201 -8.27 -0.02 27.47
CA ARG A 201 -9.02 -0.38 28.69
C ARG A 201 -8.45 -1.64 29.33
N GLU A 202 -8.18 -2.66 28.53
CA GLU A 202 -7.65 -3.95 28.97
C GLU A 202 -6.22 -3.81 29.51
N VAL A 203 -5.40 -2.92 28.93
CA VAL A 203 -4.07 -2.57 29.46
C VAL A 203 -4.20 -1.84 30.80
N ALA A 204 -5.03 -0.80 30.89
CA ALA A 204 -5.23 -0.05 32.15
C ALA A 204 -5.72 -0.97 33.29
N ALA A 205 -6.72 -1.81 33.00
CA ALA A 205 -7.28 -2.74 33.98
C ALA A 205 -6.24 -3.74 34.48
N ARG A 206 -5.41 -4.30 33.60
CA ARG A 206 -4.34 -5.25 33.97
C ARG A 206 -3.19 -4.58 34.73
N ALA A 207 -2.94 -3.31 34.47
CA ALA A 207 -1.99 -2.50 35.21
C ALA A 207 -2.54 -2.01 36.57
N GLY A 208 -3.82 -2.27 36.88
CA GLY A 208 -4.45 -1.82 38.12
C GLY A 208 -4.68 -0.30 38.18
N ILE A 209 -4.72 0.39 37.03
CA ILE A 209 -4.83 1.84 36.94
C ILE A 209 -6.05 2.29 36.14
N THR A 210 -6.41 3.57 36.28
CA THR A 210 -7.47 4.16 35.46
C THR A 210 -6.98 4.43 34.03
N GLN A 211 -7.91 4.58 33.08
CA GLN A 211 -7.57 5.00 31.72
C GLN A 211 -6.97 6.41 31.66
N ALA A 212 -7.27 7.28 32.63
CA ALA A 212 -6.68 8.61 32.73
C ALA A 212 -5.19 8.49 33.10
N ALA A 213 -4.90 7.76 34.19
CA ALA A 213 -3.53 7.48 34.62
C ALA A 213 -2.72 6.72 33.56
N LEU A 214 -3.35 5.82 32.79
CA LEU A 214 -2.67 5.16 31.68
C LEU A 214 -2.13 6.17 30.67
N ARG A 215 -2.90 7.21 30.30
CA ARG A 215 -2.46 8.21 29.29
C ARG A 215 -1.25 9.02 29.75
N GLU A 216 -1.08 9.17 31.07
CA GLU A 216 0.01 9.91 31.70
C GLU A 216 1.25 9.05 31.95
N THR A 217 1.16 7.71 31.80
CA THR A 217 2.25 6.79 32.17
C THR A 217 2.66 5.84 31.05
N CYS A 218 1.76 5.52 30.11
CA CYS A 218 2.03 4.57 29.04
C CYS A 218 1.24 4.87 27.77
N ARG A 219 1.91 4.81 26.61
CA ARG A 219 1.26 4.90 25.30
C ARG A 219 1.20 3.55 24.62
N VAL A 220 0.00 3.21 24.13
CA VAL A 220 -0.19 2.10 23.20
C VAL A 220 0.04 2.60 21.78
N SER A 221 1.20 2.28 21.23
CA SER A 221 1.61 2.60 19.87
C SER A 221 1.35 1.43 18.92
N PHE A 222 0.99 1.71 17.67
CA PHE A 222 0.78 0.64 16.69
C PHE A 222 1.03 1.10 15.26
N GLY A 223 1.40 0.15 14.41
CA GLY A 223 1.32 0.23 12.95
C GLY A 223 0.53 -0.97 12.44
N LYS A 224 -0.52 -0.75 11.65
CA LYS A 224 -1.42 -1.81 11.14
C LYS A 224 -1.47 -1.80 9.63
N VAL A 225 -1.48 -2.99 9.03
CA VAL A 225 -1.77 -3.20 7.61
C VAL A 225 -2.99 -4.11 7.44
N ALA A 226 -3.82 -3.80 6.44
CA ALA A 226 -4.91 -4.63 5.97
C ALA A 226 -4.46 -5.50 4.81
N GLU A 227 -4.83 -6.78 4.85
CA GLU A 227 -4.61 -7.73 3.76
C GLU A 227 -5.90 -8.49 3.47
N PHE A 228 -6.09 -8.85 2.21
CA PHE A 228 -7.16 -9.75 1.78
C PHE A 228 -6.71 -11.20 1.85
N GLN A 229 -7.49 -12.04 2.55
CA GLN A 229 -7.38 -13.49 2.44
C GLN A 229 -7.90 -13.94 1.07
N LYS A 230 -7.47 -15.12 0.57
CA LYS A 230 -7.99 -15.70 -0.67
C LYS A 230 -9.53 -15.81 -0.75
N ARG A 231 -10.22 -15.81 0.40
CA ARG A 231 -11.69 -15.80 0.50
C ARG A 231 -12.35 -14.41 0.44
N GLY A 232 -11.61 -13.36 0.07
CA GLY A 232 -12.16 -12.01 -0.02
C GLY A 232 -12.29 -11.24 1.31
N ALA A 233 -12.10 -11.89 2.45
CA ALA A 233 -12.21 -11.25 3.76
C ALA A 233 -10.91 -10.54 4.16
N VAL A 234 -11.02 -9.33 4.70
CA VAL A 234 -9.88 -8.57 5.22
C VAL A 234 -9.48 -9.05 6.61
N HIS A 235 -8.17 -9.22 6.83
CA HIS A 235 -7.55 -9.35 8.16
C HIS A 235 -6.55 -8.21 8.39
N PHE A 236 -6.22 -7.98 9.67
CA PHE A 236 -5.24 -6.98 10.06
C PHE A 236 -4.01 -7.63 10.66
N HIS A 237 -2.85 -7.20 10.17
CA HIS A 237 -1.55 -7.39 10.80
C HIS A 237 -1.17 -6.10 11.51
N ALA A 238 -0.79 -6.17 12.78
CA ALA A 238 -0.44 -5.01 13.56
C ALA A 238 0.81 -5.25 14.39
N VAL A 239 1.77 -4.35 14.28
CA VAL A 239 2.82 -4.19 15.30
C VAL A 239 2.20 -3.31 16.38
N VAL A 240 2.16 -3.81 17.62
CA VAL A 240 1.65 -3.09 18.78
C VAL A 240 2.76 -3.03 19.83
N ARG A 241 3.01 -1.85 20.38
CA ARG A 241 4.10 -1.59 21.32
C ARG A 241 3.61 -0.75 22.49
N LEU A 242 4.10 -1.04 23.69
CA LEU A 242 3.90 -0.22 24.88
C LEU A 242 5.10 0.71 25.06
N ASP A 243 4.83 2.01 25.05
CA ASP A 243 5.80 3.09 25.23
C ASP A 243 5.59 3.80 26.57
N GLY A 244 6.55 4.63 26.97
CA GLY A 244 6.36 5.61 28.04
C GLY A 244 5.42 6.77 27.64
N PRO A 245 5.22 7.74 28.54
CA PRO A 245 4.26 8.82 28.35
C PRO A 245 4.61 9.80 27.23
N GLU A 246 5.90 9.96 26.91
CA GLU A 246 6.37 10.75 25.76
C GLU A 246 6.48 9.91 24.48
N GLY A 247 5.96 8.69 24.48
CA GLY A 247 6.03 7.79 23.34
C GLY A 247 7.42 7.14 23.19
N PRO A 248 7.97 7.03 21.97
CA PRO A 248 9.15 6.21 21.70
C PRO A 248 10.40 6.68 22.47
N ASP A 249 10.45 7.93 22.89
CA ASP A 249 11.57 8.52 23.64
C ASP A 249 11.60 8.14 25.12
N ALA A 250 10.47 7.75 25.69
CA ALA A 250 10.35 7.40 27.10
C ALA A 250 10.26 5.88 27.31
N PRO A 251 11.00 5.32 28.30
CA PRO A 251 10.86 3.92 28.65
C PRO A 251 9.43 3.60 29.12
N PRO A 252 8.90 2.41 28.81
CA PRO A 252 7.61 1.98 29.33
C PRO A 252 7.70 1.69 30.84
N PRO A 253 6.58 1.79 31.58
CA PRO A 253 6.53 1.40 32.99
C PRO A 253 6.91 -0.06 33.22
N ALA A 254 7.43 -0.40 34.40
CA ALA A 254 7.89 -1.76 34.71
C ALA A 254 6.78 -2.84 34.59
N TRP A 255 5.51 -2.48 34.80
CA TRP A 255 4.38 -3.39 34.62
C TRP A 255 4.04 -3.68 33.15
N ALA A 256 4.51 -2.84 32.22
CA ALA A 256 4.26 -3.02 30.80
C ALA A 256 5.13 -4.16 30.29
N THR A 257 4.53 -5.33 30.11
CA THR A 257 5.21 -6.54 29.65
C THR A 257 4.54 -7.09 28.40
N VAL A 258 5.26 -7.95 27.66
CA VAL A 258 4.72 -8.65 26.49
C VAL A 258 3.52 -9.52 26.89
N ALA A 259 3.61 -10.24 28.02
CA ALA A 259 2.53 -11.08 28.52
C ALA A 259 1.26 -10.27 28.83
N LEU A 260 1.40 -9.09 29.44
CA LEU A 260 0.27 -8.19 29.68
C LEU A 260 -0.34 -7.72 28.36
N LEU A 261 0.50 -7.32 27.40
CA LEU A 261 0.06 -6.85 26.09
C LEU A 261 -0.68 -7.94 25.30
N GLU A 262 -0.16 -9.17 25.29
CA GLU A 262 -0.82 -10.32 24.67
C GLU A 262 -2.20 -10.56 25.28
N ALA A 263 -2.27 -10.67 26.61
CA ALA A 263 -3.53 -10.90 27.31
C ALA A 263 -4.55 -9.78 27.04
N ALA A 264 -4.09 -8.52 26.97
CA ALA A 264 -4.93 -7.37 26.66
C ALA A 264 -5.44 -7.40 25.21
N ILE A 265 -4.61 -7.80 24.24
CA ILE A 265 -5.02 -7.93 22.83
C ILE A 265 -6.09 -9.01 22.67
N ARG A 266 -5.88 -10.20 23.25
CA ARG A 266 -6.85 -11.30 23.18
C ARG A 266 -8.18 -10.90 23.79
N ALA A 267 -8.17 -10.29 24.98
CA ALA A 267 -9.39 -9.81 25.64
C ALA A 267 -10.09 -8.69 24.86
N ALA A 268 -9.34 -7.72 24.34
CA ALA A 268 -9.89 -6.64 23.54
C ALA A 268 -10.55 -7.17 22.27
N ALA A 269 -9.90 -8.11 21.56
CA ALA A 269 -10.46 -8.74 20.37
C ALA A 269 -11.76 -9.50 20.67
N ALA A 270 -11.77 -10.32 21.74
CA ALA A 270 -12.97 -11.05 22.15
C ALA A 270 -14.15 -10.12 22.51
N ARG A 271 -13.86 -8.94 23.07
CA ARG A 271 -14.86 -7.95 23.49
C ARG A 271 -15.46 -7.16 22.33
N VAL A 272 -14.75 -7.00 21.21
CA VAL A 272 -15.25 -6.22 20.07
C VAL A 272 -16.55 -6.82 19.54
N ALA A 273 -17.55 -5.95 19.44
CA ALA A 273 -18.82 -6.19 18.78
C ALA A 273 -19.19 -4.93 18.02
N VAL A 274 -19.68 -5.03 16.79
CA VAL A 274 -20.25 -3.90 16.02
C VAL A 274 -21.67 -4.31 15.58
N PRO A 275 -22.72 -3.73 16.17
CA PRO A 275 -24.08 -4.01 15.72
C PRO A 275 -24.32 -3.34 14.36
N VAL A 276 -24.92 -4.10 13.45
CA VAL A 276 -25.40 -3.66 12.14
C VAL A 276 -26.91 -3.89 12.14
N PRO A 277 -27.73 -2.83 12.01
CA PRO A 277 -29.19 -2.99 12.04
C PRO A 277 -29.67 -3.78 10.82
N SER A 278 -30.85 -4.39 10.95
CA SER A 278 -31.56 -4.97 9.81
C SER A 278 -31.93 -3.87 8.81
N ALA A 279 -31.84 -4.17 7.52
CA ALA A 279 -32.27 -3.25 6.46
C ALA A 279 -32.75 -4.03 5.24
N GLY A 280 -33.95 -3.68 4.74
CA GLY A 280 -34.58 -4.39 3.62
C GLY A 280 -34.71 -5.90 3.91
N ALA A 281 -34.21 -6.73 2.99
CA ALA A 281 -34.17 -8.18 3.12
C ALA A 281 -33.05 -8.71 4.05
N PHE A 282 -32.14 -7.85 4.53
CA PHE A 282 -30.99 -8.26 5.32
C PHE A 282 -31.27 -8.16 6.82
N ALA A 283 -31.20 -9.30 7.50
CA ALA A 283 -31.33 -9.36 8.96
C ALA A 283 -30.20 -8.60 9.68
N GLY A 284 -30.54 -8.05 10.84
CA GLY A 284 -29.59 -7.39 11.72
C GLY A 284 -28.57 -8.38 12.28
N ARG A 285 -27.34 -7.93 12.47
CA ARG A 285 -26.22 -8.79 12.89
C ARG A 285 -25.23 -8.07 13.78
N VAL A 286 -24.42 -8.83 14.50
CA VAL A 286 -23.33 -8.30 15.32
C VAL A 286 -22.02 -8.83 14.78
N LEU A 287 -21.21 -7.93 14.21
CA LEU A 287 -19.90 -8.25 13.66
C LEU A 287 -18.86 -8.36 14.79
N ARG A 288 -18.03 -9.41 14.75
CA ARG A 288 -16.98 -9.71 15.73
C ARG A 288 -15.74 -10.27 15.04
N TRP A 289 -14.57 -10.11 15.65
CA TRP A 289 -13.37 -10.82 15.19
C TRP A 289 -13.59 -12.34 15.19
N GLY A 290 -12.91 -13.03 14.28
CA GLY A 290 -12.84 -14.48 14.29
C GLY A 290 -12.12 -15.00 15.53
N SER A 291 -12.27 -16.31 15.79
CA SER A 291 -11.60 -16.98 16.91
C SER A 291 -10.07 -17.03 16.77
N GLN A 292 -9.56 -16.90 15.55
CA GLN A 292 -8.13 -16.88 15.26
C GLN A 292 -7.53 -15.49 15.49
N VAL A 293 -7.02 -15.27 16.70
CA VAL A 293 -6.18 -14.14 17.07
C VAL A 293 -4.79 -14.67 17.38
N ASP A 294 -3.83 -14.32 16.53
CA ASP A 294 -2.43 -14.70 16.69
C ASP A 294 -1.65 -13.51 17.25
N VAL A 295 -0.79 -13.75 18.25
CA VAL A 295 0.03 -12.72 18.90
C VAL A 295 1.40 -13.31 19.13
N GLN A 296 2.41 -12.69 18.55
CA GLN A 296 3.80 -13.15 18.60
C GLN A 296 4.69 -12.02 19.16
N PRO A 297 5.53 -12.27 20.18
CA PRO A 297 6.51 -11.29 20.64
C PRO A 297 7.44 -10.83 19.51
N ILE A 298 7.82 -9.55 19.53
CA ILE A 298 8.85 -9.01 18.65
C ILE A 298 10.16 -8.96 19.44
N GLY A 299 11.24 -9.53 18.89
CA GLY A 299 12.58 -9.44 19.47
C GLY A 299 12.86 -10.34 20.67
N GLY A 300 12.08 -11.41 20.89
CA GLY A 300 12.34 -12.39 21.94
C GLY A 300 13.56 -13.26 21.62
N MET A 301 14.70 -13.00 22.28
CA MET A 301 15.82 -13.95 22.33
C MET A 301 15.39 -15.16 23.14
N ASP A 302 14.99 -16.22 22.43
CA ASP A 302 15.39 -17.62 22.60
C ASP A 302 14.39 -18.52 21.86
N GLY A 303 14.76 -18.96 20.65
CA GLY A 303 14.22 -20.18 20.04
C GLY A 303 13.15 -20.08 18.95
N VAL A 304 12.56 -18.91 18.66
CA VAL A 304 11.71 -18.69 17.46
C VAL A 304 11.96 -17.30 16.87
N GLU A 305 12.73 -17.25 15.78
CA GLU A 305 13.22 -16.01 15.15
C GLU A 305 12.14 -15.28 14.31
N LEU A 306 11.30 -14.46 14.94
CA LEU A 306 10.73 -13.29 14.26
C LEU A 306 11.67 -12.10 14.47
N THR A 307 12.70 -12.00 13.62
CA THR A 307 13.62 -10.86 13.63
C THR A 307 12.87 -9.57 13.27
N ASP A 308 13.31 -8.44 13.82
CA ASP A 308 12.70 -7.13 13.56
C ASP A 308 12.60 -6.79 12.06
N GLN A 309 13.62 -7.21 11.30
CA GLN A 309 13.66 -7.04 9.85
C GLN A 309 12.66 -7.96 9.14
N ALA A 310 12.47 -9.19 9.62
CA ALA A 310 11.47 -10.10 9.09
C ALA A 310 10.06 -9.54 9.30
N VAL A 311 9.76 -8.99 10.48
CA VAL A 311 8.46 -8.36 10.76
C VAL A 311 8.22 -7.16 9.83
N ALA A 312 9.18 -6.24 9.70
CA ALA A 312 9.02 -5.08 8.83
C ALA A 312 8.86 -5.48 7.35
N SER A 313 9.65 -6.46 6.87
CA SER A 313 9.56 -6.98 5.51
C SER A 313 8.21 -7.67 5.28
N TYR A 314 7.75 -8.46 6.25
CA TYR A 314 6.46 -9.10 6.25
C TYR A 314 5.33 -8.07 6.15
N VAL A 315 5.33 -7.03 6.99
CA VAL A 315 4.30 -5.98 6.94
C VAL A 315 4.34 -5.18 5.64
N ALA A 316 5.54 -4.83 5.13
CA ALA A 316 5.70 -4.10 3.88
C ALA A 316 5.18 -4.87 2.67
N LYS A 317 5.39 -6.20 2.65
CA LYS A 317 4.84 -7.11 1.65
C LYS A 317 3.31 -6.99 1.53
N TYR A 318 2.60 -6.70 2.62
CA TYR A 318 1.15 -6.54 2.61
C TYR A 318 0.67 -5.14 2.28
N ALA A 319 1.52 -4.13 2.41
CA ALA A 319 1.13 -2.74 2.15
C ALA A 319 0.73 -2.50 0.69
N THR A 320 1.37 -3.21 -0.24
CA THR A 320 1.13 -3.13 -1.69
C THR A 320 0.13 -4.16 -2.20
N LYS A 321 -0.13 -5.22 -1.42
CA LYS A 321 -1.16 -6.21 -1.73
C LYS A 321 -2.54 -5.61 -1.46
N ALA A 322 -3.29 -5.38 -2.53
CA ALA A 322 -4.72 -5.05 -2.43
C ALA A 322 -5.56 -6.33 -2.51
N ALA A 323 -6.85 -6.19 -2.86
CA ALA A 323 -7.74 -7.31 -3.10
C ALA A 323 -7.37 -8.14 -4.36
N GLU A 324 -6.25 -7.84 -5.03
CA GLU A 324 -5.74 -8.61 -6.17
C GLU A 324 -5.31 -10.04 -5.81
N ALA A 325 -4.98 -10.31 -4.53
CA ALA A 325 -4.80 -11.68 -4.05
C ALA A 325 -6.09 -12.53 -4.15
N THR A 326 -7.23 -11.89 -4.44
CA THR A 326 -8.54 -12.50 -4.69
C THR A 326 -9.03 -12.31 -6.13
N GLU A 327 -8.12 -11.96 -7.05
CA GLU A 327 -8.42 -11.78 -8.49
C GLU A 327 -9.64 -10.87 -8.74
N THR A 328 -9.78 -9.81 -7.93
CA THR A 328 -10.87 -8.84 -8.07
C THR A 328 -10.51 -7.70 -9.02
N VAL A 329 -11.51 -6.88 -9.35
CA VAL A 329 -11.36 -5.70 -10.19
C VAL A 329 -10.51 -4.65 -9.48
N ASP A 330 -9.50 -4.13 -10.17
CA ASP A 330 -8.57 -3.14 -9.64
C ASP A 330 -9.04 -1.68 -9.89
N ARG A 331 -10.27 -1.47 -10.38
CA ARG A 331 -10.94 -0.16 -10.58
C ARG A 331 -12.37 -0.22 -10.08
N ARG A 332 -12.92 0.96 -9.79
CA ARG A 332 -14.37 1.09 -9.56
C ARG A 332 -15.14 0.53 -10.75
N ILE A 333 -16.24 -0.12 -10.40
CA ILE A 333 -17.21 -0.69 -11.31
C ILE A 333 -18.34 0.34 -11.41
N GLY A 334 -18.65 0.80 -12.61
CA GLY A 334 -19.73 1.75 -12.85
C GLY A 334 -21.08 1.03 -12.81
N GLU A 335 -21.20 -0.03 -13.61
CA GLU A 335 -22.42 -0.82 -13.79
C GLU A 335 -22.17 -2.33 -13.63
N LEU A 336 -23.21 -3.08 -13.27
CA LEU A 336 -23.10 -4.52 -13.00
C LEU A 336 -22.78 -5.33 -14.27
N SER A 337 -23.27 -4.89 -15.44
CA SER A 337 -22.98 -5.49 -16.75
C SER A 337 -21.50 -5.44 -17.15
N GLU A 338 -20.68 -4.60 -16.51
CA GLU A 338 -19.23 -4.63 -16.72
C GLU A 338 -18.62 -5.97 -16.28
N LEU A 339 -19.24 -6.69 -15.34
CA LEU A 339 -18.73 -7.96 -14.85
C LEU A 339 -18.74 -9.05 -15.92
N ASP A 340 -19.68 -9.01 -16.87
CA ASP A 340 -19.75 -10.00 -17.95
C ASP A 340 -18.59 -9.87 -18.95
N LYS A 341 -17.87 -8.74 -18.92
CA LYS A 341 -16.67 -8.50 -19.75
C LYS A 341 -15.38 -8.88 -19.01
N LEU A 342 -15.46 -9.31 -17.76
CA LEU A 342 -14.32 -9.63 -16.91
C LEU A 342 -14.28 -11.12 -16.61
N ALA A 343 -13.11 -11.74 -16.79
CA ALA A 343 -12.87 -13.11 -16.35
C ALA A 343 -12.66 -13.14 -14.82
N LEU A 344 -13.75 -13.03 -14.06
CA LEU A 344 -13.72 -13.06 -12.60
C LEU A 344 -14.05 -14.46 -12.06
N PRO A 345 -13.37 -14.92 -10.99
CA PRO A 345 -13.79 -16.11 -10.27
C PRO A 345 -15.23 -15.95 -9.76
N ALA A 346 -16.02 -17.03 -9.84
CA ALA A 346 -17.44 -17.00 -9.48
C ALA A 346 -17.68 -16.50 -8.04
N HIS A 347 -16.81 -16.89 -7.11
CA HIS A 347 -16.87 -16.43 -5.72
C HIS A 347 -16.64 -14.91 -5.59
N THR A 348 -15.67 -14.36 -6.31
CA THR A 348 -15.38 -12.93 -6.35
C THR A 348 -16.54 -12.15 -6.98
N ARG A 349 -17.11 -12.67 -8.07
CA ARG A 349 -18.33 -12.11 -8.69
C ARG A 349 -19.48 -12.00 -7.69
N ARG A 350 -19.77 -13.08 -6.94
CA ARG A 350 -20.83 -13.08 -5.92
C ARG A 350 -20.58 -12.08 -4.77
N LEU A 351 -19.33 -11.87 -4.36
CA LEU A 351 -19.00 -10.83 -3.38
C LEU A 351 -19.26 -9.42 -3.93
N ILE A 352 -18.99 -9.17 -5.22
CA ILE A 352 -19.27 -7.89 -5.89
C ILE A 352 -20.78 -7.69 -6.04
N GLU A 353 -21.52 -8.71 -6.45
CA GLU A 353 -22.99 -8.70 -6.54
C GLU A 353 -23.61 -8.42 -5.17
N ALA A 354 -23.13 -9.07 -4.10
CA ALA A 354 -23.59 -8.78 -2.74
C ALA A 354 -23.30 -7.32 -2.32
N CYS A 355 -22.22 -6.69 -2.80
CA CYS A 355 -22.00 -5.25 -2.57
C CYS A 355 -23.08 -4.39 -3.23
N ARG A 356 -23.59 -4.79 -4.40
CA ARG A 356 -24.67 -4.10 -5.11
C ARG A 356 -25.97 -4.23 -4.32
N ASP A 357 -26.36 -5.45 -3.97
CA ASP A 357 -27.62 -5.73 -3.27
C ASP A 357 -27.70 -5.03 -1.91
N LEU A 358 -26.57 -4.97 -1.20
CA LEU A 358 -26.49 -4.29 0.09
C LEU A 358 -26.43 -2.75 -0.01
N ASP A 359 -26.00 -2.17 -1.14
CA ASP A 359 -25.84 -0.71 -1.25
C ASP A 359 -27.19 0.01 -1.12
N ASP A 360 -28.23 -0.54 -1.74
CA ASP A 360 -29.60 -0.02 -1.65
C ASP A 360 -30.16 -0.13 -0.23
N ALA A 361 -29.82 -1.21 0.49
CA ALA A 361 -30.23 -1.40 1.88
C ALA A 361 -29.44 -0.52 2.87
N TYR A 362 -28.21 -0.14 2.54
CA TYR A 362 -27.30 0.62 3.41
C TYR A 362 -26.67 1.82 2.66
N PRO A 363 -27.46 2.84 2.28
CA PRO A 363 -27.02 3.90 1.36
C PRO A 363 -25.80 4.71 1.85
N ASP A 364 -25.64 4.88 3.17
CA ASP A 364 -24.50 5.61 3.76
C ASP A 364 -23.19 4.82 3.79
N ARG A 365 -23.22 3.53 3.41
CA ARG A 365 -22.06 2.63 3.49
C ARG A 365 -21.26 2.56 2.19
N LEU A 366 -21.80 3.07 1.09
CA LEU A 366 -21.12 3.17 -0.21
C LEU A 366 -20.57 1.81 -0.67
N LEU A 367 -21.31 0.73 -0.42
CA LEU A 367 -20.90 -0.64 -0.68
C LEU A 367 -20.62 -0.85 -2.17
N TRP A 368 -21.47 -0.32 -3.05
CA TRP A 368 -21.26 -0.40 -4.50
C TRP A 368 -20.00 0.37 -4.92
N ARG A 369 -19.79 1.57 -4.38
CA ARG A 369 -18.59 2.39 -4.64
C ARG A 369 -17.30 1.64 -4.31
N TRP A 370 -17.34 0.76 -3.33
CA TRP A 370 -16.22 -0.06 -2.86
C TRP A 370 -16.31 -1.54 -3.27
N ALA A 371 -17.16 -1.90 -4.25
CA ALA A 371 -17.34 -3.29 -4.69
C ALA A 371 -16.06 -3.90 -5.29
N HIS A 372 -15.26 -3.10 -5.99
CA HIS A 372 -13.91 -3.45 -6.46
C HIS A 372 -12.91 -3.77 -5.33
N MET A 373 -13.25 -3.42 -4.08
CA MET A 373 -12.52 -3.78 -2.86
C MET A 373 -13.36 -4.72 -1.97
N LEU A 374 -14.35 -5.42 -2.54
CA LEU A 374 -15.25 -6.36 -1.85
C LEU A 374 -15.91 -5.72 -0.62
N GLY A 375 -16.31 -4.46 -0.75
CA GLY A 375 -16.96 -3.66 0.29
C GLY A 375 -16.01 -2.96 1.26
N PHE A 376 -14.70 -3.26 1.24
CA PHE A 376 -13.71 -2.64 2.13
C PHE A 376 -13.47 -1.16 1.77
N ARG A 377 -13.78 -0.26 2.70
CA ARG A 377 -13.62 1.20 2.56
C ARG A 377 -12.56 1.82 3.47
N GLY A 378 -11.80 0.99 4.18
CA GLY A 378 -10.82 1.44 5.17
C GLY A 378 -9.46 1.83 4.58
N HIS A 379 -8.62 2.44 5.42
CA HIS A 379 -7.21 2.61 5.09
C HIS A 379 -6.46 1.27 5.21
N PHE A 380 -5.66 0.97 4.18
CA PHE A 380 -4.82 -0.23 4.17
C PHE A 380 -3.71 -0.16 5.20
N MET A 381 -3.05 0.98 5.35
CA MET A 381 -2.01 1.19 6.35
C MET A 381 -2.41 2.35 7.26
N THR A 382 -2.39 2.13 8.57
CA THR A 382 -2.57 3.19 9.57
C THR A 382 -1.63 2.97 10.73
N LYS A 383 -1.20 4.04 11.38
CA LYS A 383 -0.39 3.97 12.60
C LYS A 383 -0.89 4.95 13.65
N SER A 384 -0.50 4.73 14.90
CA SER A 384 -0.62 5.76 15.94
C SER A 384 0.32 6.94 15.63
N ARG A 385 0.03 8.10 16.22
CA ARG A 385 0.78 9.34 15.95
C ARG A 385 2.27 9.19 16.29
N ALA A 386 2.58 8.64 17.47
CA ALA A 386 3.94 8.49 18.00
C ALA A 386 4.67 7.20 17.55
N TYR A 387 4.10 6.41 16.64
CA TYR A 387 4.75 5.16 16.21
C TYR A 387 6.02 5.42 15.37
N SER A 388 5.97 6.39 14.46
CA SER A 388 7.04 6.75 13.51
C SER A 388 6.75 8.12 12.85
N THR A 389 7.58 8.57 11.90
CA THR A 389 7.27 9.64 10.90
C THR A 389 6.02 9.32 10.04
N THR A 390 5.62 10.17 9.09
CA THR A 390 4.45 9.98 8.21
C THR A 390 4.81 9.71 6.74
N LEU A 391 3.88 9.11 5.97
CA LEU A 391 4.05 8.98 4.51
C LEU A 391 4.17 10.35 3.81
N THR A 392 3.49 11.38 4.33
CA THR A 392 3.56 12.73 3.78
C THR A 392 4.96 13.32 3.97
N GLU A 393 5.51 13.21 5.18
CA GLU A 393 6.87 13.68 5.49
C GLU A 393 7.92 12.93 4.66
N ARG A 394 7.78 11.62 4.46
CA ARG A 394 8.65 10.84 3.56
C ARG A 394 8.61 11.31 2.11
N ARG A 395 7.42 11.69 1.61
CA ARG A 395 7.28 12.28 0.28
C ARG A 395 7.90 13.67 0.21
N GLN A 396 7.74 14.47 1.27
CA GLN A 396 8.34 15.80 1.36
C GLN A 396 9.87 15.72 1.35
N VAL A 397 10.48 14.85 2.17
CA VAL A 397 11.94 14.63 2.18
C VAL A 397 12.47 14.28 0.78
N ARG A 398 11.75 13.45 0.01
CA ARG A 398 12.13 13.17 -1.39
C ARG A 398 11.94 14.37 -2.31
N ALA A 399 10.85 15.11 -2.15
CA ALA A 399 10.57 16.30 -2.94
C ALA A 399 11.66 17.37 -2.70
N ASP A 400 12.02 17.63 -1.44
CA ASP A 400 13.06 18.57 -1.04
C ASP A 400 14.43 18.15 -1.56
N TYR A 401 14.77 16.85 -1.44
CA TYR A 401 16.00 16.31 -2.01
C TYR A 401 16.07 16.56 -3.52
N ARG A 402 14.98 16.29 -4.25
CA ARG A 402 14.92 16.54 -5.71
C ARG A 402 14.95 18.03 -6.05
N ALA A 403 14.26 18.87 -5.28
CA ALA A 403 14.26 20.32 -5.47
C ALA A 403 15.66 20.92 -5.25
N ARG A 404 16.39 20.47 -4.22
CA ARG A 404 17.78 20.89 -3.97
C ARG A 404 18.72 20.44 -5.09
N GLN A 405 18.57 19.21 -5.57
CA GLN A 405 19.35 18.71 -6.71
C GLN A 405 19.09 19.55 -7.97
N GLU A 406 17.82 19.80 -8.30
CA GLU A 406 17.46 20.61 -9.48
C GLU A 406 17.95 22.06 -9.36
N ARG A 407 17.88 22.66 -8.16
CA ARG A 407 18.43 24.00 -7.92
C ARG A 407 19.94 24.05 -8.18
N ARG A 408 20.68 23.06 -7.67
CA ARG A 408 22.14 22.96 -7.89
C ARG A 408 22.48 22.79 -9.36
N GLU A 409 21.79 21.91 -10.08
CA GLU A 409 21.99 21.70 -11.52
C GLU A 409 21.72 22.96 -12.34
N ARG A 410 20.81 23.83 -11.86
CA ARG A 410 20.43 25.08 -12.52
C ARG A 410 21.20 26.31 -12.03
N GLY A 411 22.13 26.15 -11.08
CA GLY A 411 22.86 27.27 -10.48
C GLY A 411 21.98 28.24 -9.67
N LEU A 412 20.83 27.78 -9.16
CA LEU A 412 19.93 28.58 -8.33
C LEU A 412 20.45 28.66 -6.88
N PRO A 413 20.16 29.76 -6.16
CA PRO A 413 20.53 29.89 -4.74
C PRO A 413 20.02 28.73 -3.88
N ASP A 414 20.80 28.36 -2.86
CA ASP A 414 20.36 27.36 -1.89
C ASP A 414 19.19 27.94 -1.07
N PRO A 415 18.05 27.24 -0.93
CA PRO A 415 16.93 27.71 -0.11
C PRO A 415 17.28 27.95 1.35
N ASP A 416 18.34 27.31 1.86
CA ASP A 416 18.79 27.45 3.23
C ASP A 416 19.75 28.66 3.41
N ASP A 417 20.04 29.41 2.33
CA ASP A 417 20.81 30.66 2.35
C ASP A 417 19.92 31.85 2.80
N THR A 418 20.35 32.56 3.84
CA THR A 418 19.64 33.70 4.41
C THR A 418 19.69 34.96 3.55
N GLU A 419 20.62 35.06 2.59
CA GLU A 419 20.82 36.28 1.79
C GLU A 419 19.94 36.33 0.52
N GLY A 420 19.55 35.16 -0.01
CA GLY A 420 18.83 35.01 -1.29
C GLY A 420 17.49 34.27 -1.17
N SER A 421 16.43 34.97 -0.75
CA SER A 421 15.08 34.40 -0.80
C SER A 421 14.54 34.39 -2.24
N THR A 422 13.84 33.32 -2.62
CA THR A 422 13.23 33.17 -3.95
C THR A 422 11.70 33.08 -3.86
N LEU A 423 11.00 33.68 -4.82
CA LEU A 423 9.55 33.57 -4.99
C LEU A 423 9.27 32.63 -6.18
N THR A 424 8.60 31.51 -5.94
CA THR A 424 8.17 30.60 -7.01
C THR A 424 6.68 30.73 -7.26
N LEU A 425 6.31 31.14 -8.47
CA LEU A 425 4.93 31.23 -8.95
C LEU A 425 4.70 30.06 -9.91
N ALA A 426 3.72 29.22 -9.60
CA ALA A 426 3.43 28.04 -10.42
C ALA A 426 1.93 27.93 -10.69
N HIS A 427 1.59 27.61 -11.93
CA HIS A 427 0.23 27.32 -12.37
C HIS A 427 0.21 25.95 -13.05
N TRP A 428 -0.58 25.03 -12.53
CA TRP A 428 -0.70 23.67 -13.05
C TRP A 428 -2.16 23.27 -13.19
N THR A 429 -2.50 22.64 -14.30
CA THR A 429 -3.83 22.11 -14.59
C THR A 429 -3.73 20.62 -14.93
N TYR A 430 -4.76 19.86 -14.57
CA TYR A 430 -4.83 18.44 -14.91
C TYR A 430 -5.11 18.27 -16.41
N ALA A 431 -4.23 17.55 -17.11
CA ALA A 431 -4.28 17.31 -18.56
C ALA A 431 -4.49 15.83 -18.92
N GLY A 432 -5.03 15.04 -17.99
CA GLY A 432 -5.26 13.60 -18.17
C GLY A 432 -4.24 12.72 -17.46
N HIS A 433 -4.17 11.46 -17.87
CA HIS A 433 -3.26 10.47 -17.32
C HIS A 433 -3.06 9.30 -18.27
N GLY A 434 -2.02 8.51 -18.02
CA GLY A 434 -1.78 7.25 -18.70
C GLY A 434 -0.92 7.37 -19.94
N HIS A 435 -0.77 6.24 -20.59
CA HIS A 435 0.08 6.06 -21.75
C HIS A 435 -0.76 5.57 -22.92
N SER A 436 -0.34 5.90 -24.14
CA SER A 436 -0.75 5.12 -25.30
C SER A 436 -0.20 3.68 -25.20
N PRO A 437 -0.67 2.72 -26.01
CA PRO A 437 -0.15 1.35 -25.99
C PRO A 437 1.38 1.28 -26.18
N GLY A 438 1.93 2.04 -27.14
CA GLY A 438 3.38 2.12 -27.39
C GLY A 438 4.16 2.80 -26.27
N GLU A 439 3.64 3.92 -25.73
CA GLU A 439 4.21 4.57 -24.54
C GLU A 439 4.24 3.61 -23.33
N SER A 440 3.19 2.78 -23.17
CA SER A 440 3.08 1.81 -22.07
C SER A 440 4.18 0.76 -22.15
N TRP A 441 4.44 0.24 -23.35
CA TRP A 441 5.49 -0.76 -23.57
C TRP A 441 6.88 -0.19 -23.26
N LEU A 442 7.19 1.01 -23.77
CA LEU A 442 8.46 1.71 -23.54
C LEU A 442 8.64 2.09 -22.06
N ALA A 443 7.59 2.57 -21.40
CA ALA A 443 7.61 2.88 -19.97
C ALA A 443 7.83 1.63 -19.11
N ALA A 444 7.27 0.48 -19.51
CA ALA A 444 7.50 -0.80 -18.83
C ALA A 444 8.96 -1.27 -18.96
N THR A 445 9.60 -1.04 -20.12
CA THR A 445 11.04 -1.28 -20.29
C THR A 445 11.86 -0.38 -19.38
N ILE A 446 11.59 0.93 -19.34
CA ILE A 446 12.27 1.86 -18.42
C ILE A 446 12.09 1.42 -16.95
N ALA A 447 10.88 1.02 -16.55
CA ALA A 447 10.62 0.54 -15.20
C ALA A 447 11.43 -0.72 -14.86
N ARG A 448 11.57 -1.64 -15.83
CA ARG A 448 12.36 -2.86 -15.71
C ARG A 448 13.84 -2.55 -15.56
N ASP A 449 14.37 -1.66 -16.39
CA ASP A 449 15.78 -1.27 -16.34
C ASP A 449 16.13 -0.59 -15.02
N ILE A 450 15.27 0.30 -14.53
CA ILE A 450 15.43 0.93 -13.22
C ILE A 450 15.43 -0.12 -12.10
N ARG A 451 14.57 -1.13 -12.20
CA ARG A 451 14.53 -2.23 -11.21
C ARG A 451 15.81 -3.06 -11.27
N LEU A 452 16.20 -3.51 -12.46
CA LEU A 452 17.40 -4.33 -12.66
C LEU A 452 18.65 -3.61 -12.16
N ASN A 453 18.81 -2.33 -12.51
CA ASN A 453 19.94 -1.52 -12.05
C ASN A 453 20.01 -1.44 -10.52
N ARG A 454 18.87 -1.40 -9.82
CA ARG A 454 18.83 -1.43 -8.35
C ARG A 454 19.20 -2.79 -7.78
N GLU A 455 18.74 -3.86 -8.41
CA GLU A 455 19.06 -5.24 -8.02
C GLU A 455 20.56 -5.49 -8.18
N THR A 456 21.11 -5.19 -9.36
CA THR A 456 22.55 -5.28 -9.65
C THR A 456 23.38 -4.41 -8.72
N ALA A 457 22.98 -3.16 -8.45
CA ALA A 457 23.71 -2.30 -7.50
C ALA A 457 23.68 -2.85 -6.08
N ARG A 458 22.60 -3.53 -5.68
CA ARG A 458 22.50 -4.17 -4.36
C ARG A 458 23.40 -5.40 -4.27
N GLU A 459 23.39 -6.25 -5.28
CA GLU A 459 24.27 -7.43 -5.38
C GLU A 459 25.74 -7.00 -5.32
N ALA A 460 26.13 -6.01 -6.12
CA ALA A 460 27.48 -5.46 -6.12
C ALA A 460 27.88 -4.86 -4.76
N LEU A 461 26.96 -4.20 -4.05
CA LEU A 461 27.25 -3.67 -2.71
C LEU A 461 27.48 -4.80 -1.69
N THR A 462 26.70 -5.87 -1.75
CA THR A 462 26.90 -7.05 -0.89
C THR A 462 28.24 -7.72 -1.19
N GLU A 463 28.60 -7.90 -2.46
CA GLU A 463 29.91 -8.45 -2.84
C GLU A 463 31.08 -7.58 -2.34
N LEU A 464 30.96 -6.26 -2.37
CA LEU A 464 31.98 -5.36 -1.82
C LEU A 464 32.15 -5.54 -0.31
N GLN A 465 31.03 -5.62 0.44
CA GLN A 465 31.05 -5.85 1.89
C GLN A 465 31.65 -7.20 2.26
N ASP A 466 31.32 -8.25 1.50
CA ASP A 466 31.88 -9.59 1.72
C ASP A 466 33.38 -9.63 1.44
N ARG A 467 33.87 -8.87 0.45
CA ARG A 467 35.30 -8.74 0.14
C ARG A 467 36.07 -7.92 1.18
N GLU A 468 35.48 -6.85 1.71
CA GLU A 468 36.07 -6.10 2.83
C GLU A 468 36.17 -6.99 4.09
N THR A 469 35.14 -7.79 4.37
CA THR A 469 35.13 -8.72 5.52
C THR A 469 36.08 -9.91 5.34
N ALA A 470 36.30 -10.36 4.10
CA ALA A 470 37.25 -11.43 3.77
C ALA A 470 38.72 -10.96 3.71
N GLY A 471 38.97 -9.65 3.66
CA GLY A 471 40.31 -9.05 3.61
C GLY A 471 40.93 -8.74 4.98
N GLU A 472 40.23 -8.97 6.08
CA GLU A 472 40.69 -8.74 7.46
C GLU A 472 41.31 -9.98 8.15
N TRP A 473 41.76 -10.99 7.40
CA TRP A 473 42.42 -12.19 7.96
C TRP A 473 43.94 -12.13 7.90
#